data_AF-A0A2I6F9Y3-F1
#
_entry.id   AF-A0A2I6F9Y3-F1
#
_cell.length_a   1.000
_cell.length_b   1.000
_cell.length_c   1.000
_cell.angle_alpha   90.00
_cell.angle_beta   90.00
_cell.angle_gamma   90.00
#
_symmetry.space_group_name_H-M   'P 1'
#
loop_
_entity.id
_entity.type
_entity.pdbx_description
1 polymer ?
#
loop_
_entity_poly.entity_id
_entity_poly.type
_entity_poly.pdbx_seq_one_letter_code
_entity_poly.pdbx_strand_id
1 'polypeptide(L)'
;MGCVLPYHGSYFAAASLAEPMCCIIGAYHANYHTTQYVYEHRMGVKPGGNIALLACAGPMGIGAIDYAINGGIQPSRVVVVDIDDKRLAQVQKLLPVDLAASKGIELVYVNTKGMSDPVQTLRALTGDVGFDDIFVYAAVPAVVEMADELLAEDGCLNFFAGPTDKNFKVPFNFYNVHYNSTHVVGTSGGSTDDMKEAIALSATGQLQPSFMVTHIGGLDAVPDTVLNLPDIPGGKKLIYNGVTMPLTAIADFAEKGKTDPLFKELARLVEETHGIWNEQAEKYLLAQFGVDIGEAAQ
;
A
#
# COMPACT_ATOMS: atom_id res chain seq x y z
N MET A 1 -9.25 -27.70 4.76
CA MET A 1 -9.97 -26.67 5.53
C MET A 1 -8.96 -25.57 5.81
N GLY A 2 -9.14 -24.38 5.23
CA GLY A 2 -8.12 -23.31 5.20
C GLY A 2 -8.20 -22.36 4.00
N CYS A 3 -9.02 -22.68 2.99
CA CYS A 3 -9.20 -21.85 1.79
C CYS A 3 -10.35 -20.82 1.91
N VAL A 4 -11.11 -20.87 3.01
CA VAL A 4 -12.16 -19.90 3.34
C VAL A 4 -11.80 -19.33 4.70
N LEU A 5 -11.53 -18.03 4.75
CA LEU A 5 -11.17 -17.33 5.96
C LEU A 5 -12.41 -16.58 6.48
N PRO A 6 -12.75 -16.70 7.78
CA PRO A 6 -13.87 -15.97 8.34
C PRO A 6 -13.54 -14.47 8.37
N TYR A 7 -14.50 -13.65 7.96
CA TYR A 7 -14.48 -12.21 8.15
C TYR A 7 -15.63 -11.83 9.08
N HIS A 8 -15.31 -11.15 10.18
CA HIS A 8 -16.26 -10.79 11.23
C HIS A 8 -16.61 -9.29 11.23
N GLY A 9 -16.37 -8.59 10.12
CA GLY A 9 -16.76 -7.20 9.93
C GLY A 9 -17.98 -7.05 9.01
N SER A 10 -18.61 -5.87 9.08
CA SER A 10 -19.74 -5.45 8.23
C SER A 10 -19.31 -4.66 6.99
N TYR A 11 -18.01 -4.40 6.83
CA TYR A 11 -17.46 -3.61 5.73
C TYR A 11 -16.78 -4.50 4.67
N PHE A 12 -17.52 -4.92 3.65
CA PHE A 12 -17.08 -5.91 2.67
C PHE A 12 -15.93 -5.42 1.79
N ALA A 13 -15.88 -4.12 1.48
CA ALA A 13 -14.77 -3.55 0.73
C ALA A 13 -13.42 -3.81 1.42
N ALA A 14 -13.32 -3.65 2.75
CA ALA A 14 -12.10 -3.93 3.49
C ALA A 14 -11.68 -5.41 3.37
N ALA A 15 -12.64 -6.33 3.47
CA ALA A 15 -12.38 -7.75 3.27
C ALA A 15 -11.89 -8.08 1.84
N SER A 16 -12.46 -7.44 0.82
CA SER A 16 -12.06 -7.64 -0.58
C SER A 16 -10.62 -7.19 -0.86
N LEU A 17 -10.08 -6.32 0.00
CA LEU A 17 -8.73 -5.77 -0.09
C LEU A 17 -7.73 -6.51 0.82
N ALA A 18 -8.13 -7.66 1.39
CA ALA A 18 -7.24 -8.48 2.20
C ALA A 18 -6.05 -9.03 1.38
N GLU A 19 -6.24 -9.39 0.11
CA GLU A 19 -5.17 -9.90 -0.76
C GLU A 19 -4.06 -8.86 -1.05
N PRO A 20 -4.35 -7.61 -1.44
CA PRO A 20 -3.29 -6.64 -1.62
C PRO A 20 -2.56 -6.31 -0.31
N MET A 21 -3.25 -6.29 0.83
CA MET A 21 -2.59 -6.15 2.14
C MET A 21 -1.76 -7.38 2.49
N CYS A 22 -2.22 -8.59 2.18
CA CYS A 22 -1.48 -9.84 2.38
C CYS A 22 -0.14 -9.80 1.63
N CYS A 23 -0.11 -9.31 0.39
CA CYS A 23 1.14 -9.11 -0.35
C CYS A 23 2.10 -8.15 0.36
N ILE A 24 1.57 -7.03 0.87
CA ILE A 24 2.37 -6.02 1.59
C ILE A 24 2.93 -6.63 2.87
N ILE A 25 2.09 -7.25 3.71
CA ILE A 25 2.49 -7.89 4.96
C ILE A 25 3.56 -8.96 4.70
N GLY A 26 3.34 -9.82 3.71
CA GLY A 26 4.31 -10.84 3.29
C GLY A 26 5.65 -10.23 2.86
N ALA A 27 5.65 -9.08 2.19
CA ALA A 27 6.88 -8.36 1.86
C ALA A 27 7.64 -7.90 3.10
N TYR A 28 6.95 -7.33 4.09
CA TYR A 28 7.57 -6.94 5.36
C TYR A 28 8.12 -8.14 6.15
N HIS A 29 7.42 -9.27 6.14
CA HIS A 29 7.88 -10.50 6.79
C HIS A 29 9.02 -11.21 6.06
N ALA A 30 9.12 -11.04 4.73
CA ALA A 30 10.14 -11.68 3.92
C ALA A 30 11.51 -10.98 3.98
N ASN A 31 11.55 -9.71 4.37
CA ASN A 31 12.81 -9.06 4.71
C ASN A 31 13.53 -9.84 5.80
N TYR A 32 14.85 -9.74 5.81
CA TYR A 32 15.65 -10.43 6.81
C TYR A 32 16.99 -9.74 7.03
N HIS A 33 17.52 -10.01 8.21
CA HIS A 33 18.79 -9.49 8.70
C HIS A 33 19.63 -10.62 9.26
N THR A 34 20.94 -10.42 9.27
CA THR A 34 21.90 -11.43 9.70
C THR A 34 22.69 -10.97 10.91
N THR A 35 23.48 -11.88 11.46
CA THR A 35 24.49 -11.56 12.45
C THR A 35 25.74 -12.29 12.04
N GLN A 36 26.88 -11.59 12.07
CA GLN A 36 28.14 -12.17 11.59
C GLN A 36 28.41 -13.52 12.28
N TYR A 37 28.72 -14.54 11.46
CA TYR A 37 28.96 -15.93 11.88
C TYR A 37 27.75 -16.69 12.47
N VAL A 38 26.54 -16.12 12.39
CA VAL A 38 25.28 -16.78 12.73
C VAL A 38 24.52 -17.05 11.43
N TYR A 39 24.15 -18.31 11.21
CA TYR A 39 23.48 -18.76 9.97
C TYR A 39 21.95 -18.80 10.08
N GLU A 40 21.40 -18.41 11.24
CA GLU A 40 19.97 -18.19 11.42
C GLU A 40 19.63 -16.73 11.08
N HIS A 41 18.66 -16.54 10.20
CA HIS A 41 18.24 -15.20 9.78
C HIS A 41 17.17 -14.66 10.73
N ARG A 42 17.25 -13.36 11.03
CA ARG A 42 16.18 -12.63 11.72
C ARG A 42 15.21 -12.15 10.65
N MET A 43 14.09 -12.86 10.51
CA MET A 43 13.04 -12.51 9.54
C MET A 43 12.26 -11.27 9.99
N GLY A 44 11.69 -10.56 9.03
CA GLY A 44 11.03 -9.28 9.21
C GLY A 44 11.98 -8.10 9.03
N VAL A 45 11.39 -6.92 8.85
CA VAL A 45 12.11 -5.65 8.88
C VAL A 45 12.71 -5.37 10.27
N LYS A 46 13.77 -4.57 10.33
CA LYS A 46 14.53 -4.32 11.56
C LYS A 46 13.74 -3.47 12.57
N PRO A 47 13.49 -3.98 13.80
CA PRO A 47 12.85 -3.18 14.86
C PRO A 47 13.68 -1.94 15.19
N GLY A 48 13.04 -0.78 15.25
CA GLY A 48 13.73 0.51 15.44
C GLY A 48 14.66 0.92 14.29
N GLY A 49 14.59 0.25 13.13
CA GLY A 49 15.38 0.58 11.94
C GLY A 49 14.85 1.79 11.15
N ASN A 50 15.58 2.14 10.09
CA ASN A 50 15.18 3.09 9.07
C ASN A 50 14.62 2.35 7.85
N ILE A 51 13.37 2.66 7.48
CA ILE A 51 12.71 2.11 6.30
C ILE A 51 12.65 3.17 5.19
N ALA A 52 13.02 2.82 3.96
CA ALA A 52 12.70 3.62 2.77
C ALA A 52 11.69 2.90 1.88
N LEU A 53 10.65 3.62 1.45
CA LEU A 53 9.64 3.12 0.54
C LEU A 53 9.72 3.91 -0.77
N LEU A 54 10.27 3.30 -1.82
CA LEU A 54 10.61 3.98 -3.08
C LEU A 54 9.54 3.78 -4.16
N ALA A 55 9.22 4.88 -4.86
CA ALA A 55 8.11 4.98 -5.82
C ALA A 55 6.76 4.54 -5.20
N CYS A 56 6.54 4.95 -3.95
CA CYS A 56 5.55 4.36 -3.05
C CYS A 56 4.23 5.16 -2.95
N ALA A 57 4.04 6.24 -3.69
CA ALA A 57 2.80 7.02 -3.59
C ALA A 57 1.64 6.44 -4.45
N GLY A 58 1.76 5.19 -4.92
CA GLY A 58 0.69 4.44 -5.59
C GLY A 58 -0.15 3.59 -4.62
N PRO A 59 -1.22 2.92 -5.10
CA PRO A 59 -2.17 2.20 -4.24
C PRO A 59 -1.52 1.18 -3.29
N MET A 60 -0.65 0.31 -3.82
CA MET A 60 0.06 -0.68 -3.00
C MET A 60 0.98 -0.01 -1.98
N GLY A 61 1.62 1.10 -2.37
CA GLY A 61 2.51 1.82 -1.50
C GLY A 61 1.79 2.57 -0.37
N ILE A 62 0.58 3.08 -0.60
CA ILE A 62 -0.24 3.66 0.49
C ILE A 62 -0.53 2.61 1.56
N GLY A 63 -0.89 1.38 1.17
CA GLY A 63 -1.06 0.29 2.13
C GLY A 63 0.25 -0.10 2.84
N ALA A 64 1.39 0.03 2.16
CA ALA A 64 2.69 -0.23 2.78
C ALA A 64 3.08 0.82 3.81
N ILE A 65 2.77 2.09 3.57
CA ILE A 65 2.97 3.18 4.54
C ILE A 65 2.03 2.97 5.73
N ASP A 66 0.76 2.65 5.47
CA ASP A 66 -0.21 2.33 6.51
C ASP A 66 0.27 1.16 7.38
N TYR A 67 0.78 0.09 6.77
CA TYR A 67 1.34 -1.05 7.50
C TYR A 67 2.62 -0.70 8.27
N ALA A 68 3.51 0.14 7.75
CA ALA A 68 4.69 0.61 8.48
C ALA A 68 4.30 1.33 9.78
N ILE A 69 3.23 2.13 9.75
CA ILE A 69 2.75 2.94 10.87
C ILE A 69 1.88 2.12 11.83
N ASN A 70 1.01 1.27 11.28
CA ASN A 70 -0.09 0.65 12.01
C ASN A 70 0.04 -0.87 12.16
N GLY A 71 0.97 -1.53 11.48
CA GLY A 71 1.16 -2.99 11.48
C GLY A 71 1.88 -3.56 12.71
N GLY A 72 2.37 -2.72 13.63
CA GLY A 72 3.01 -3.19 14.86
C GLY A 72 4.52 -3.47 14.77
N ILE A 73 5.15 -3.08 13.65
CA ILE A 73 6.60 -3.24 13.41
C ILE A 73 7.47 -2.31 14.28
N GLN A 74 7.01 -1.08 14.54
CA GLN A 74 7.74 -0.03 15.26
C GLN A 74 9.13 0.31 14.68
N PRO A 75 9.22 0.75 13.41
CA PRO A 75 10.45 1.37 12.89
C PRO A 75 10.71 2.71 13.59
N SER A 76 11.97 3.15 13.65
CA SER A 76 12.27 4.51 14.15
C SER A 76 11.89 5.57 13.12
N ARG A 77 12.10 5.26 11.83
CA ARG A 77 11.86 6.18 10.73
C ARG A 77 11.30 5.45 9.50
N VAL A 78 10.38 6.11 8.81
CA VAL A 78 9.87 5.71 7.50
C VAL A 78 10.03 6.90 6.55
N VAL A 79 10.76 6.70 5.45
CA VAL A 79 10.95 7.70 4.39
C VAL A 79 10.21 7.23 3.15
N VAL A 80 9.16 7.97 2.77
CA VAL A 80 8.35 7.72 1.59
C VAL A 80 8.86 8.56 0.44
N VAL A 81 9.25 7.90 -0.65
CA VAL A 81 9.86 8.55 -1.81
C VAL A 81 8.98 8.33 -3.04
N ASP A 82 8.69 9.42 -3.76
CA ASP A 82 8.05 9.38 -5.07
C ASP A 82 8.53 10.56 -5.94
N ILE A 83 8.04 10.67 -7.17
CA ILE A 83 8.36 11.76 -8.10
C ILE A 83 7.14 12.66 -8.39
N ASP A 84 5.96 12.26 -7.93
CA ASP A 84 4.69 12.95 -8.18
C ASP A 84 4.19 13.67 -6.92
N ASP A 85 4.28 15.01 -6.93
CA ASP A 85 3.81 15.88 -5.84
C ASP A 85 2.34 15.67 -5.51
N LYS A 86 1.48 15.42 -6.51
CA LYS A 86 0.04 15.24 -6.29
C LYS A 86 -0.22 13.95 -5.55
N ARG A 87 0.51 12.87 -5.89
CA ARG A 87 0.41 11.60 -5.17
C ARG A 87 0.91 11.77 -3.74
N LEU A 88 2.09 12.36 -3.53
CA LEU A 88 2.63 12.60 -2.18
C LEU A 88 1.70 13.43 -1.32
N ALA A 89 1.16 14.53 -1.85
CA ALA A 89 0.20 15.37 -1.14
C ALA A 89 -1.08 14.59 -0.76
N GLN A 90 -1.58 13.73 -1.66
CA GLN A 90 -2.73 12.88 -1.37
C GLN A 90 -2.40 11.88 -0.26
N VAL A 91 -1.26 11.18 -0.33
CA VAL A 91 -0.86 10.21 0.69
C VAL A 91 -0.67 10.89 2.05
N GLN A 92 -0.03 12.05 2.09
CA GLN A 92 0.18 12.82 3.33
C GLN A 92 -1.14 13.28 3.97
N LYS A 93 -2.19 13.51 3.17
CA LYS A 93 -3.53 13.81 3.70
C LYS A 93 -4.15 12.58 4.40
N LEU A 94 -3.92 11.39 3.87
CA LEU A 94 -4.46 10.13 4.40
C LEU A 94 -3.66 9.60 5.59
N LEU A 95 -2.33 9.74 5.52
CA LEU A 95 -1.36 9.26 6.49
C LEU A 95 -0.47 10.43 6.92
N PRO A 96 -0.98 11.37 7.74
CA PRO A 96 -0.22 12.53 8.13
C PRO A 96 0.97 12.17 9.02
N VAL A 97 2.02 13.00 8.97
CA VAL A 97 3.24 12.81 9.80
C VAL A 97 2.92 12.76 11.30
N ASP A 98 1.89 13.50 11.75
CA ASP A 98 1.46 13.52 13.15
C ASP A 98 0.87 12.16 13.60
N LEU A 99 0.25 11.40 12.69
CA LEU A 99 -0.25 10.05 12.98
C LEU A 99 0.93 9.13 13.31
N ALA A 100 1.97 9.14 12.50
CA ALA A 100 3.18 8.35 12.74
C ALA A 100 3.92 8.81 14.00
N ALA A 101 4.04 10.13 14.21
CA ALA A 101 4.69 10.70 15.38
C ALA A 101 3.98 10.31 16.69
N SER A 102 2.64 10.22 16.69
CA SER A 102 1.87 9.74 17.85
C SER A 102 2.20 8.29 18.27
N LYS A 103 2.82 7.53 17.37
CA LYS A 103 3.29 6.16 17.57
C LYS A 103 4.81 6.05 17.75
N GLY A 104 5.51 7.18 17.86
CA GLY A 104 6.97 7.23 18.00
C GLY A 104 7.74 6.96 16.71
N ILE A 105 7.10 7.12 15.54
CA ILE A 105 7.70 6.89 14.23
C ILE A 105 7.93 8.23 13.53
N GLU A 106 9.15 8.50 13.08
CA GLU A 106 9.43 9.65 12.23
C GLU A 106 9.03 9.33 10.77
N LEU A 107 8.00 10.01 10.25
CA LEU A 107 7.55 9.86 8.87
C LEU A 107 7.99 11.07 8.03
N VAL A 108 8.68 10.80 6.91
CA VAL A 108 9.17 11.83 5.99
C VAL A 108 8.70 11.52 4.58
N TYR A 109 8.12 12.51 3.89
CA TYR A 109 7.76 12.43 2.48
C TYR A 109 8.79 13.20 1.65
N VAL A 110 9.34 12.58 0.60
CA VAL A 110 10.39 13.16 -0.24
C VAL A 110 10.02 13.03 -1.71
N ASN A 111 9.98 14.16 -2.42
CA ASN A 111 9.94 14.15 -3.88
C ASN A 111 11.36 14.23 -4.45
N THR A 112 11.81 13.21 -5.17
CA THR A 112 13.17 13.18 -5.76
C THR A 112 13.27 13.77 -7.16
N LYS A 113 12.15 14.18 -7.76
CA LYS A 113 12.11 14.77 -9.10
C LYS A 113 12.90 16.08 -9.14
N GLY A 114 13.91 16.12 -10.01
CA GLY A 114 14.75 17.31 -10.20
C GLY A 114 15.81 17.53 -9.13
N MET A 115 15.98 16.61 -8.17
CA MET A 115 17.14 16.62 -7.27
C MET A 115 18.40 16.28 -8.05
N SER A 116 19.49 17.01 -7.79
CA SER A 116 20.80 16.72 -8.39
C SER A 116 21.42 15.45 -7.83
N ASP A 117 21.21 15.19 -6.54
CA ASP A 117 21.71 14.01 -5.83
C ASP A 117 20.65 13.50 -4.83
N PRO A 118 19.67 12.71 -5.31
CA PRO A 118 18.66 12.12 -4.44
C PRO A 118 19.24 11.12 -3.45
N VAL A 119 20.32 10.40 -3.79
CA VAL A 119 20.94 9.41 -2.91
C VAL A 119 21.52 10.11 -1.67
N GLN A 120 22.37 11.12 -1.86
CA GLN A 120 22.95 11.87 -0.75
C GLN A 120 21.88 12.55 0.10
N THR A 121 20.85 13.12 -0.52
CA THR A 121 19.73 13.75 0.19
C THR A 121 19.02 12.76 1.12
N LEU A 122 18.77 11.54 0.64
CA LEU A 122 18.10 10.50 1.42
C LEU A 122 19.03 9.90 2.50
N ARG A 123 20.33 9.71 2.22
CA ARG A 123 21.32 9.27 3.22
C ARG A 123 21.49 10.28 4.36
N ALA A 124 21.43 11.57 4.07
CA ALA A 124 21.50 12.61 5.09
C ALA A 124 20.37 12.51 6.14
N LEU A 125 19.19 12.00 5.75
CA LEU A 125 18.09 11.77 6.69
C LEU A 125 18.45 10.73 7.77
N THR A 126 19.36 9.81 7.48
CA THR A 126 19.81 8.76 8.41
C THR A 126 21.21 9.03 8.96
N GLY A 127 21.71 10.28 8.86
CA GLY A 127 23.07 10.62 9.31
C GLY A 127 24.14 9.84 8.54
N ASP A 128 23.90 9.59 7.25
CA ASP A 128 24.73 8.83 6.32
C ASP A 128 24.88 7.33 6.63
N VAL A 129 24.12 6.77 7.58
CA VAL A 129 24.14 5.32 7.88
C VAL A 129 23.51 4.50 6.76
N GLY A 130 22.48 5.04 6.09
CA GLY A 130 21.65 4.31 5.12
C GLY A 130 20.34 3.78 5.73
N PHE A 131 19.67 2.89 5.01
CA PHE A 131 18.40 2.29 5.40
C PHE A 131 18.55 0.80 5.65
N ASP A 132 17.96 0.33 6.76
CA ASP A 132 17.97 -1.07 7.14
C ASP A 132 17.04 -1.87 6.21
N ASP A 133 15.90 -1.29 5.82
CA ASP A 133 14.93 -1.92 4.94
C ASP A 133 14.52 -0.96 3.82
N ILE A 134 14.54 -1.44 2.58
CA ILE A 134 14.11 -0.67 1.42
C ILE A 134 13.10 -1.47 0.61
N PHE A 135 11.97 -0.85 0.26
CA PHE A 135 10.95 -1.46 -0.61
C PHE A 135 10.84 -0.69 -1.91
N VAL A 136 10.91 -1.40 -3.04
CA VAL A 136 10.80 -0.81 -4.38
C VAL A 136 9.45 -1.16 -5.01
N TYR A 137 8.60 -0.14 -5.20
CA TYR A 137 7.24 -0.29 -5.72
C TYR A 137 7.09 -0.04 -7.23
N ALA A 138 8.18 0.35 -7.91
CA ALA A 138 8.20 0.48 -9.37
C ALA A 138 9.41 -0.22 -9.99
N ALA A 139 9.18 -1.00 -11.05
CA ALA A 139 10.23 -1.67 -11.82
C ALA A 139 10.90 -0.66 -12.78
N VAL A 140 11.62 0.30 -12.22
CA VAL A 140 12.34 1.35 -12.94
C VAL A 140 13.83 1.23 -12.59
N PRO A 141 14.76 1.13 -13.56
CA PRO A 141 16.16 0.89 -13.28
C PRO A 141 16.77 1.84 -12.24
N ALA A 142 16.56 3.15 -12.44
CA ALA A 142 17.06 4.18 -11.54
C ALA A 142 16.54 4.06 -10.09
N VAL A 143 15.36 3.49 -9.87
CA VAL A 143 14.81 3.30 -8.52
C VAL A 143 15.48 2.12 -7.82
N VAL A 144 15.77 1.04 -8.56
CA VAL A 144 16.44 -0.15 -8.02
C VAL A 144 17.91 0.13 -7.75
N GLU A 145 18.58 0.85 -8.67
CA GLU A 145 19.98 1.28 -8.49
C GLU A 145 20.11 2.21 -7.26
N MET A 146 19.21 3.19 -7.13
CA MET A 146 19.14 4.06 -5.95
C MET A 146 18.92 3.25 -4.67
N ALA A 147 18.06 2.22 -4.69
CA ALA A 147 17.83 1.37 -3.53
C ALA A 147 19.13 0.71 -3.04
N ASP A 148 19.93 0.12 -3.94
CA ASP A 148 21.22 -0.49 -3.59
C ASP A 148 22.20 0.53 -2.95
N GLU A 149 22.25 1.75 -3.47
CA GLU A 149 23.11 2.82 -2.92
C GLU A 149 22.66 3.33 -1.54
N LEU A 150 21.38 3.15 -1.20
CA LEU A 150 20.78 3.63 0.04
C LEU A 150 20.86 2.62 1.19
N LEU A 151 21.19 1.35 0.93
CA LEU A 151 21.24 0.33 1.97
C LEU A 151 22.30 0.67 3.04
N ALA A 152 21.94 0.40 4.29
CA ALA A 152 22.86 0.33 5.40
C ALA A 152 23.61 -1.02 5.38
N GLU A 153 24.61 -1.16 6.26
CA GLU A 153 25.20 -2.47 6.56
C GLU A 153 24.11 -3.44 7.07
N ASP A 154 24.11 -4.67 6.56
CA ASP A 154 23.08 -5.70 6.77
C ASP A 154 21.67 -5.28 6.32
N GLY A 155 21.57 -4.27 5.44
CA GLY A 155 20.30 -3.78 4.91
C GLY A 155 19.65 -4.75 3.91
N CYS A 156 18.32 -4.78 3.87
CA CYS A 156 17.53 -5.66 3.02
C CYS A 156 16.72 -4.86 1.99
N LEU A 157 16.97 -5.12 0.69
CA LEU A 157 16.17 -4.60 -0.41
C LEU A 157 15.07 -5.59 -0.78
N ASN A 158 13.82 -5.16 -0.66
CA ASN A 158 12.64 -5.85 -1.12
C ASN A 158 12.19 -5.32 -2.49
N PHE A 159 12.21 -6.18 -3.50
CA PHE A 159 11.72 -5.85 -4.83
C PHE A 159 10.24 -6.24 -4.98
N PHE A 160 9.35 -5.32 -4.60
CA PHE A 160 7.91 -5.53 -4.58
C PHE A 160 7.24 -5.37 -5.96
N ALA A 161 7.80 -4.51 -6.82
CA ALA A 161 7.12 -3.98 -8.00
C ALA A 161 6.61 -5.00 -9.04
N GLY A 162 7.17 -6.22 -9.08
CA GLY A 162 6.76 -7.28 -10.01
C GLY A 162 6.87 -6.88 -11.49
N PRO A 163 8.07 -6.97 -12.12
CA PRO A 163 8.27 -6.52 -13.49
C PRO A 163 7.50 -7.41 -14.49
N THR A 164 6.93 -6.80 -15.52
CA THR A 164 6.27 -7.51 -16.63
C THR A 164 7.26 -7.94 -17.72
N ASP A 165 8.37 -7.21 -17.88
CA ASP A 165 9.47 -7.59 -18.76
C ASP A 165 10.37 -8.63 -18.07
N LYS A 166 10.42 -9.83 -18.65
CA LYS A 166 11.27 -10.93 -18.19
C LYS A 166 12.76 -10.65 -18.31
N ASN A 167 13.16 -9.60 -19.04
CA ASN A 167 14.54 -9.18 -19.22
C ASN A 167 14.92 -7.96 -18.37
N PHE A 168 14.03 -7.51 -17.46
CA PHE A 168 14.32 -6.42 -16.55
C PHE A 168 15.56 -6.75 -15.71
N LYS A 169 16.62 -5.96 -15.89
CA LYS A 169 17.91 -6.12 -15.21
C LYS A 169 18.54 -4.75 -14.99
N VAL A 170 19.25 -4.62 -13.88
CA VAL A 170 19.98 -3.41 -13.49
C VAL A 170 21.40 -3.79 -13.05
N PRO A 171 22.38 -2.88 -13.16
CA PRO A 171 23.61 -3.00 -12.40
C PRO A 171 23.30 -3.12 -10.90
N PHE A 172 23.99 -4.03 -10.21
CA PHE A 172 23.85 -4.20 -8.75
C PHE A 172 25.25 -4.31 -8.14
N ASN A 173 25.49 -3.61 -7.03
CA ASN A 173 26.81 -3.50 -6.43
C ASN A 173 27.12 -4.71 -5.52
N PHE A 174 27.75 -5.73 -6.09
CA PHE A 174 28.17 -6.91 -5.33
C PHE A 174 29.28 -6.65 -4.30
N TYR A 175 29.91 -5.46 -4.30
CA TYR A 175 30.75 -5.06 -3.18
C TYR A 175 29.91 -4.92 -1.91
N ASN A 176 28.74 -4.28 -2.00
CA ASN A 176 27.83 -4.10 -0.87
C ASN A 176 27.31 -5.46 -0.36
N VAL A 177 26.97 -6.37 -1.28
CA VAL A 177 26.54 -7.73 -0.93
C VAL A 177 27.61 -8.45 -0.12
N HIS A 178 28.88 -8.33 -0.52
CA HIS A 178 29.96 -9.07 0.11
C HIS A 178 30.48 -8.41 1.39
N TYR A 179 30.73 -7.10 1.37
CA TYR A 179 31.42 -6.39 2.44
C TYR A 179 30.48 -5.66 3.40
N ASN A 180 29.31 -5.22 2.93
CA ASN A 180 28.28 -4.59 3.76
C ASN A 180 27.16 -5.57 4.12
N SER A 181 27.26 -6.84 3.70
CA SER A 181 26.25 -7.88 3.93
C SER A 181 24.84 -7.46 3.51
N THR A 182 24.69 -6.73 2.40
CA THR A 182 23.36 -6.34 1.93
C THR A 182 22.61 -7.50 1.28
N HIS A 183 21.29 -7.50 1.41
CA HIS A 183 20.41 -8.57 0.96
C HIS A 183 19.43 -8.09 -0.10
N VAL A 184 18.99 -9.03 -0.94
CA VAL A 184 17.87 -8.80 -1.87
C VAL A 184 16.86 -9.92 -1.69
N VAL A 185 15.58 -9.54 -1.57
CA VAL A 185 14.45 -10.46 -1.53
C VAL A 185 13.39 -10.03 -2.54
N GLY A 186 12.75 -11.01 -3.18
CA GLY A 186 11.58 -10.80 -4.01
C GLY A 186 10.39 -11.49 -3.37
N THR A 187 9.23 -10.83 -3.37
CA THR A 187 7.98 -11.40 -2.88
C THR A 187 6.90 -11.38 -3.95
N SER A 188 6.06 -12.41 -3.96
CA SER A 188 4.89 -12.51 -4.83
C SER A 188 3.77 -13.19 -4.04
N GLY A 189 2.66 -12.48 -3.86
CA GLY A 189 1.61 -12.90 -2.94
C GLY A 189 2.04 -12.79 -1.47
N GLY A 190 1.24 -13.41 -0.61
CA GLY A 190 1.58 -13.65 0.79
C GLY A 190 1.03 -15.02 1.24
N SER A 191 1.39 -15.41 2.45
CA SER A 191 0.94 -16.65 3.06
C SER A 191 -0.52 -16.56 3.53
N THR A 192 -1.09 -17.71 3.91
CA THR A 192 -2.41 -17.72 4.55
C THR A 192 -2.41 -16.97 5.89
N ASP A 193 -1.27 -16.91 6.59
CA ASP A 193 -1.18 -16.20 7.86
C ASP A 193 -1.10 -14.68 7.64
N ASP A 194 -0.38 -14.21 6.61
CA ASP A 194 -0.39 -12.80 6.20
C ASP A 194 -1.81 -12.35 5.81
N MET A 195 -2.58 -13.23 5.17
CA MET A 195 -3.99 -12.96 4.84
C MET A 195 -4.87 -12.85 6.09
N LYS A 196 -4.70 -13.74 7.07
CA LYS A 196 -5.45 -13.66 8.35
C LYS A 196 -5.11 -12.38 9.10
N GLU A 197 -3.85 -11.97 9.07
CA GLU A 197 -3.41 -10.73 9.68
C GLU A 197 -4.03 -9.50 8.98
N ALA A 198 -3.99 -9.45 7.64
CA ALA A 198 -4.66 -8.41 6.87
C ALA A 198 -6.14 -8.28 7.23
N ILE A 199 -6.86 -9.41 7.31
CA ILE A 199 -8.28 -9.47 7.70
C ILE A 199 -8.47 -8.94 9.13
N ALA A 200 -7.68 -9.40 10.09
CA ALA A 200 -7.82 -9.03 11.50
C ALA A 200 -7.54 -7.53 11.73
N LEU A 201 -6.46 -7.01 11.16
CA LEU A 201 -6.08 -5.60 11.30
C LEU A 201 -7.05 -4.67 10.57
N SER A 202 -7.60 -5.09 9.43
CA SER A 202 -8.61 -4.31 8.72
C SER A 202 -9.96 -4.32 9.44
N ALA A 203 -10.38 -5.47 10.00
CA ALA A 203 -11.65 -5.60 10.72
C ALA A 203 -11.69 -4.77 12.02
N THR A 204 -10.54 -4.55 12.65
CA THR A 204 -10.40 -3.71 13.85
C THR A 204 -10.22 -2.22 13.52
N GLY A 205 -10.14 -1.86 12.24
CA GLY A 205 -9.85 -0.49 11.78
C GLY A 205 -8.42 -0.04 12.02
N GLN A 206 -7.51 -0.96 12.40
CA GLN A 206 -6.10 -0.67 12.60
C GLN A 206 -5.39 -0.40 11.26
N LEU A 207 -5.76 -1.12 10.20
CA LEU A 207 -5.39 -0.80 8.82
C LEU A 207 -6.60 -0.29 8.05
N GLN A 208 -6.35 0.57 7.06
CA GLN A 208 -7.37 1.11 6.16
C GLN A 208 -7.04 0.79 4.70
N PRO A 209 -7.37 -0.44 4.23
CA PRO A 209 -7.11 -0.84 2.85
C PRO A 209 -7.86 0.01 1.81
N SER A 210 -8.97 0.66 2.21
CA SER A 210 -9.80 1.46 1.30
C SER A 210 -9.08 2.65 0.68
N PHE A 211 -7.94 3.05 1.24
CA PHE A 211 -7.05 4.04 0.62
C PHE A 211 -6.61 3.66 -0.81
N MET A 212 -6.62 2.37 -1.14
CA MET A 212 -6.27 1.89 -2.47
C MET A 212 -7.39 2.06 -3.50
N VAL A 213 -8.64 2.24 -3.06
CA VAL A 213 -9.82 2.25 -3.92
C VAL A 213 -10.05 3.64 -4.47
N THR A 214 -10.19 3.73 -5.79
CA THR A 214 -10.52 5.01 -6.45
C THR A 214 -11.77 4.94 -7.30
N HIS A 215 -12.28 3.74 -7.60
CA HIS A 215 -13.49 3.56 -8.39
C HIS A 215 -14.40 2.52 -7.75
N ILE A 216 -15.70 2.76 -7.85
CA ILE A 216 -16.77 1.84 -7.45
C ILE A 216 -17.61 1.52 -8.68
N GLY A 217 -17.99 0.27 -8.86
CA GLY A 217 -18.87 -0.18 -9.95
C GLY A 217 -19.76 -1.35 -9.55
N GLY A 218 -20.78 -1.60 -10.36
CA GLY A 218 -21.61 -2.80 -10.31
C GLY A 218 -21.09 -3.92 -11.19
N LEU A 219 -21.77 -5.07 -11.14
CA LEU A 219 -21.42 -6.26 -11.93
C LEU A 219 -21.45 -6.00 -13.45
N ASP A 220 -22.35 -5.13 -13.90
CA ASP A 220 -22.52 -4.73 -15.29
C ASP A 220 -21.33 -3.94 -15.85
N ALA A 221 -20.53 -3.31 -14.98
CA ALA A 221 -19.32 -2.59 -15.39
C ALA A 221 -18.13 -3.53 -15.65
N VAL A 222 -18.18 -4.79 -15.20
CA VAL A 222 -17.04 -5.72 -15.24
C VAL A 222 -16.51 -5.97 -16.66
N PRO A 223 -17.34 -6.31 -17.67
CA PRO A 223 -16.82 -6.66 -18.99
C PRO A 223 -15.99 -5.52 -19.61
N ASP A 224 -16.51 -4.30 -19.59
CA ASP A 224 -15.82 -3.12 -20.12
C ASP A 224 -14.59 -2.75 -19.29
N THR A 225 -14.70 -2.81 -17.96
CA THR A 225 -13.58 -2.52 -17.05
C THR A 225 -12.41 -3.46 -17.29
N VAL A 226 -12.66 -4.76 -17.46
CA VAL A 226 -11.60 -5.76 -17.67
C VAL A 226 -10.93 -5.60 -19.03
N LEU A 227 -11.71 -5.35 -20.10
CA LEU A 227 -11.17 -5.18 -21.45
C LEU A 227 -10.30 -3.93 -21.59
N ASN A 228 -10.61 -2.86 -20.84
CA ASN A 228 -9.95 -1.56 -20.96
C ASN A 228 -9.09 -1.20 -19.73
N LEU A 229 -8.85 -2.14 -18.80
CA LEU A 229 -8.21 -1.85 -17.51
C LEU A 229 -6.91 -1.02 -17.59
N PRO A 230 -5.98 -1.28 -18.55
CA PRO A 230 -4.76 -0.49 -18.67
C PRO A 230 -4.99 1.01 -18.95
N ASP A 231 -6.12 1.34 -19.57
CA ASP A 231 -6.47 2.71 -19.99
C ASP A 231 -7.33 3.44 -18.95
N ILE A 232 -7.79 2.75 -17.89
CA ILE A 232 -8.60 3.33 -16.83
C ILE A 232 -7.69 3.85 -15.71
N PRO A 233 -7.58 5.18 -15.51
CA PRO A 233 -6.68 5.76 -14.53
C PRO A 233 -7.06 5.42 -13.07
N GLY A 234 -6.22 5.83 -12.12
CA GLY A 234 -6.45 5.66 -10.68
C GLY A 234 -6.02 4.29 -10.14
N GLY A 235 -6.35 4.05 -8.88
CA GLY A 235 -5.96 2.86 -8.13
C GLY A 235 -6.87 1.65 -8.38
N LYS A 236 -7.32 1.00 -7.30
CA LYS A 236 -8.17 -0.19 -7.33
C LYS A 236 -9.60 0.16 -7.72
N LYS A 237 -10.21 -0.73 -8.51
CA LYS A 237 -11.59 -0.65 -9.00
C LYS A 237 -12.38 -1.71 -8.24
N LEU A 238 -13.25 -1.28 -7.33
CA LEU A 238 -14.06 -2.16 -6.51
C LEU A 238 -15.40 -2.44 -7.19
N ILE A 239 -15.79 -3.71 -7.24
CA ILE A 239 -17.03 -4.16 -7.90
C ILE A 239 -17.95 -4.79 -6.88
N TYR A 240 -19.21 -4.34 -6.85
CA TYR A 240 -20.28 -4.94 -6.06
C TYR A 240 -21.14 -5.83 -6.95
N ASN A 241 -21.08 -7.14 -6.73
CA ASN A 241 -21.75 -8.13 -7.59
C ASN A 241 -23.29 -8.02 -7.58
N GLY A 242 -23.88 -7.51 -6.50
CA GLY A 242 -25.34 -7.30 -6.37
C GLY A 242 -25.83 -5.94 -6.88
N VAL A 243 -24.94 -5.13 -7.48
CA VAL A 243 -25.23 -3.75 -7.89
C VAL A 243 -25.15 -3.64 -9.42
N THR A 244 -25.99 -2.78 -10.01
CA THR A 244 -25.93 -2.37 -11.42
C THR A 244 -25.60 -0.88 -11.48
N MET A 245 -24.35 -0.55 -11.76
CA MET A 245 -23.83 0.82 -11.73
C MET A 245 -22.58 0.92 -12.60
N PRO A 246 -22.44 1.95 -13.46
CA PRO A 246 -21.22 2.13 -14.23
C PRO A 246 -20.01 2.33 -13.31
N LEU A 247 -18.85 1.84 -13.74
CA LEU A 247 -17.60 2.10 -13.04
C LEU A 247 -17.41 3.62 -12.94
N THR A 248 -17.33 4.13 -11.72
CA THR A 248 -17.30 5.56 -11.44
C THR A 248 -16.17 5.88 -10.48
N ALA A 249 -15.33 6.85 -10.85
CA ALA A 249 -14.32 7.36 -9.94
C ALA A 249 -14.99 8.06 -8.74
N ILE A 250 -14.50 7.80 -7.53
CA ILE A 250 -15.04 8.43 -6.31
C ILE A 250 -14.93 9.96 -6.40
N ALA A 251 -13.86 10.46 -7.02
CA ALA A 251 -13.65 11.88 -7.29
C ALA A 251 -14.75 12.53 -8.15
N ASP A 252 -15.46 11.74 -8.97
CA ASP A 252 -16.51 12.22 -9.86
C ASP A 252 -17.91 12.17 -9.22
N PHE A 253 -18.05 11.63 -8.00
CA PHE A 253 -19.35 11.51 -7.33
C PHE A 253 -20.03 12.87 -7.15
N ALA A 254 -19.28 13.90 -6.76
CA ALA A 254 -19.85 15.24 -6.58
C ALA A 254 -20.39 15.84 -7.88
N GLU A 255 -19.69 15.62 -9.00
CA GLU A 255 -20.13 16.10 -10.32
C GLU A 255 -21.39 15.37 -10.77
N LYS A 256 -21.38 14.02 -10.70
CA LYS A 256 -22.56 13.21 -11.05
C LYS A 256 -23.75 13.48 -10.13
N GLY A 257 -23.49 13.79 -8.86
CA GLY A 257 -24.48 14.14 -7.85
C GLY A 257 -25.30 15.40 -8.16
N LYS A 258 -24.86 16.23 -9.12
CA LYS A 258 -25.66 17.37 -9.62
C LYS A 258 -26.94 16.91 -10.32
N THR A 259 -26.94 15.72 -10.91
CA THR A 259 -28.06 15.18 -11.68
C THR A 259 -28.60 13.85 -11.17
N ASP A 260 -27.83 13.12 -10.35
CA ASP A 260 -28.19 11.80 -9.84
C ASP A 260 -28.22 11.77 -8.29
N PRO A 261 -29.37 11.53 -7.66
CA PRO A 261 -29.50 11.47 -6.21
C PRO A 261 -28.61 10.41 -5.53
N LEU A 262 -28.32 9.28 -6.19
CA LEU A 262 -27.44 8.24 -5.65
C LEU A 262 -26.03 8.81 -5.44
N PHE A 263 -25.47 9.41 -6.49
CA PHE A 263 -24.12 9.99 -6.44
C PHE A 263 -24.05 11.22 -5.54
N LYS A 264 -25.15 11.97 -5.40
CA LYS A 264 -25.23 13.11 -4.47
C LYS A 264 -24.98 12.66 -3.03
N GLU A 265 -25.67 11.60 -2.59
CA GLU A 265 -25.51 11.11 -1.22
C GLU A 265 -24.17 10.38 -1.04
N LEU A 266 -23.72 9.60 -2.02
CA LEU A 266 -22.39 8.99 -1.99
C LEU A 266 -21.27 10.02 -1.88
N ALA A 267 -21.36 11.14 -2.62
CA ALA A 267 -20.40 12.24 -2.52
C ALA A 267 -20.32 12.81 -1.10
N ARG A 268 -21.48 13.03 -0.46
CA ARG A 268 -21.58 13.52 0.92
C ARG A 268 -20.93 12.53 1.90
N LEU A 269 -21.21 11.24 1.76
CA LEU A 269 -20.71 10.19 2.66
C LEU A 269 -19.19 10.00 2.58
N VAL A 270 -18.59 10.10 1.38
CA VAL A 270 -17.13 9.98 1.23
C VAL A 270 -16.38 11.26 1.56
N GLU A 271 -17.04 12.43 1.54
CA GLU A 271 -16.42 13.71 1.91
C GLU A 271 -15.93 13.69 3.36
N GLU A 272 -16.69 13.07 4.26
CA GLU A 272 -16.35 12.87 5.68
C GLU A 272 -15.03 12.11 5.87
N THR A 273 -14.65 11.27 4.91
CA THR A 273 -13.41 10.47 4.88
C THR A 273 -12.45 10.94 3.79
N HIS A 274 -12.51 12.22 3.43
CA HIS A 274 -11.58 12.84 2.47
C HIS A 274 -11.57 12.20 1.07
N GLY A 275 -12.71 11.68 0.63
CA GLY A 275 -12.87 11.01 -0.66
C GLY A 275 -12.46 9.53 -0.65
N ILE A 276 -12.34 8.91 0.52
CA ILE A 276 -12.06 7.48 0.67
C ILE A 276 -13.36 6.71 0.83
N TRP A 277 -13.48 5.58 0.13
CA TRP A 277 -14.61 4.68 0.30
C TRP A 277 -14.70 4.17 1.75
N ASN A 278 -15.91 4.12 2.30
CA ASN A 278 -16.13 3.80 3.71
C ASN A 278 -17.41 2.96 3.91
N GLU A 279 -17.56 2.42 5.11
CA GLU A 279 -18.68 1.52 5.46
C GLU A 279 -20.05 2.18 5.28
N GLN A 280 -20.19 3.47 5.59
CA GLN A 280 -21.47 4.17 5.45
C GLN A 280 -21.88 4.30 3.98
N ALA A 281 -20.92 4.65 3.11
CA ALA A 281 -21.13 4.70 1.66
C ALA A 281 -21.47 3.32 1.07
N GLU A 282 -20.80 2.26 1.55
CA GLU A 282 -21.12 0.88 1.16
C GLU A 282 -22.54 0.47 1.58
N LYS A 283 -22.90 0.67 2.86
CA LYS A 283 -24.23 0.34 3.37
C LYS A 283 -25.33 1.09 2.62
N TYR A 284 -25.11 2.38 2.34
CA TYR A 284 -26.03 3.18 1.54
C TYR A 284 -26.18 2.62 0.12
N LEU A 285 -25.07 2.34 -0.57
CA LEU A 285 -25.08 1.78 -1.93
C LEU A 285 -25.86 0.46 -1.96
N LEU A 286 -25.52 -0.48 -1.08
CA LEU A 286 -26.16 -1.80 -1.04
C LEU A 286 -27.67 -1.70 -0.76
N ALA A 287 -28.08 -0.78 0.12
CA ALA A 287 -29.49 -0.52 0.41
C ALA A 287 -30.27 0.01 -0.81
N GLN A 288 -29.67 0.88 -1.64
CA GLN A 288 -30.32 1.37 -2.87
C GLN A 288 -30.62 0.27 -3.88
N PHE A 289 -29.86 -0.82 -3.86
CA PHE A 289 -30.04 -1.97 -4.74
C PHE A 289 -30.73 -3.16 -4.06
N GLY A 290 -31.20 -3.01 -2.82
CA GLY A 290 -31.90 -4.05 -2.08
C GLY A 290 -31.06 -5.31 -1.83
N VAL A 291 -29.73 -5.16 -1.73
CA VAL A 291 -28.82 -6.28 -1.49
C VAL A 291 -28.92 -6.71 -0.03
N ASP A 292 -29.27 -7.97 0.20
CA ASP A 292 -29.27 -8.58 1.54
C ASP A 292 -27.84 -8.80 2.01
N ILE A 293 -27.47 -8.16 3.12
CA ILE A 293 -26.15 -8.23 3.73
C ILE A 293 -26.09 -9.17 4.94
N GLY A 294 -27.18 -9.89 5.24
CA GLY A 294 -27.25 -10.85 6.34
C GLY A 294 -27.30 -10.23 7.74
N GLU A 295 -27.41 -8.90 7.85
CA GLU A 295 -27.71 -8.23 9.12
C GLU A 295 -29.21 -8.44 9.41
N ALA A 296 -29.53 -9.33 10.34
CA ALA A 296 -30.91 -9.48 10.82
C ALA A 296 -31.41 -8.12 11.34
N ALA A 297 -32.58 -7.68 10.86
CA ALA A 297 -33.25 -6.49 11.36
C ALA A 297 -33.29 -6.52 12.90
N GLN A 298 -32.56 -5.60 13.54
CA GLN A 298 -32.68 -5.35 14.98
C GLN A 298 -34.02 -4.68 15.28
#